data_AF-A0A7X0MIA5-F1
#
_entry.id   AF-A0A7X0MIA5-F1
#
_cell.length_a   1.000
_cell.length_b   1.000
_cell.length_c   1.000
_cell.angle_alpha   90.00
_cell.angle_beta   90.00
_cell.angle_gamma   90.00
#
_symmetry.space_group_name_H-M   'P 1'
#
loop_
_entity.id
_entity.type
_entity.pdbx_description
1 polymer ?
#
loop_
_entity_poly.entity_id
_entity_poly.type
_entity_poly.pdbx_seq_one_letter_code
_entity_poly.pdbx_strand_id
1 'polypeptide(L)'
;MKVAGFTFIRNAVKNDYSIVEAICSILPICDEFVVAVGYSEDGTRKLIEDIDSPKIKIIDTVWEESLREGGAVFAVETNKAFSNISKDADWAFYIQGDECVHENDLPEIVKEMQDNLHDPRVEGLLFKYNHFYGSYDYTAESRRWYRREIRIVRRNLDVSSYRDAQGFRINGRKINVKLIDAYINHYGWVRPPHGLVKKGQNFETFYNPDAVVQEVPVTASFDYGNADVLKHFKGTHPAVMQNRIAKANWKFSIDPTKAKNNDSFRIKLLLKVYALTGIRVGEYKNYKIIK
;
A
#
# COMPACT_ATOMS: atom_id res chain seq x y z
N MET A 1 -6.89 -15.52 -19.75
CA MET A 1 -6.93 -14.55 -18.64
C MET A 1 -5.85 -13.53 -18.90
N LYS A 2 -6.20 -12.25 -19.01
CA LYS A 2 -5.25 -11.13 -19.16
C LYS A 2 -5.28 -10.26 -17.90
N VAL A 3 -4.10 -9.96 -17.35
CA VAL A 3 -3.92 -9.20 -16.11
C VAL A 3 -3.14 -7.93 -16.40
N ALA A 4 -3.68 -6.79 -16.00
CA ALA A 4 -2.99 -5.51 -16.12
C ALA A 4 -2.58 -4.99 -14.74
N GLY A 5 -1.30 -4.78 -14.52
CA GLY A 5 -0.79 -4.07 -13.35
C GLY A 5 -1.00 -2.56 -13.51
N PHE A 6 -1.19 -1.83 -12.42
CA PHE A 6 -1.17 -0.38 -12.48
C PHE A 6 -0.79 0.29 -11.16
N THR A 7 -0.24 1.49 -11.27
CA THR A 7 0.12 2.32 -10.12
C THR A 7 0.23 3.79 -10.53
N PHE A 8 0.43 4.67 -9.55
CA PHE A 8 0.81 6.06 -9.76
C PHE A 8 1.99 6.41 -8.85
N ILE A 9 2.79 7.39 -9.26
CA ILE A 9 3.94 7.83 -8.45
C ILE A 9 4.34 9.28 -8.77
N ARG A 10 4.84 10.00 -7.76
CA ARG A 10 5.46 11.32 -7.89
C ARG A 10 6.58 11.46 -6.87
N ASN A 11 7.71 12.04 -7.27
CA ASN A 11 8.85 12.33 -6.40
C ASN A 11 9.33 11.09 -5.57
N ALA A 12 9.41 9.92 -6.22
CA ALA A 12 9.81 8.66 -5.62
C ALA A 12 11.20 8.68 -5.00
N VAL A 13 12.15 9.38 -5.64
CA VAL A 13 13.54 9.44 -5.18
C VAL A 13 13.62 10.33 -3.94
N LYS A 14 13.05 11.54 -3.99
CA LYS A 14 13.02 12.48 -2.85
C LYS A 14 12.32 11.88 -1.64
N ASN A 15 11.24 11.12 -1.88
CA ASN A 15 10.45 10.53 -0.80
C ASN A 15 10.89 9.12 -0.40
N ASP A 16 11.89 8.53 -1.06
CA ASP A 16 12.35 7.17 -0.81
C ASP A 16 11.22 6.12 -0.89
N TYR A 17 10.38 6.20 -1.92
CA TYR A 17 9.36 5.18 -2.18
C TYR A 17 10.00 3.95 -2.83
N SER A 18 9.63 2.76 -2.36
CA SER A 18 10.05 1.47 -2.91
C SER A 18 9.26 1.08 -4.17
N ILE A 19 9.09 2.03 -5.10
CA ILE A 19 8.20 1.87 -6.27
C ILE A 19 8.72 0.83 -7.26
N VAL A 20 10.04 0.72 -7.41
CA VAL A 20 10.64 -0.31 -8.28
C VAL A 20 10.32 -1.69 -7.73
N GLU A 21 10.50 -1.88 -6.42
CA GLU A 21 10.18 -3.12 -5.74
C GLU A 21 8.68 -3.44 -5.81
N ALA A 22 7.82 -2.43 -5.63
CA ALA A 22 6.38 -2.56 -5.76
C ALA A 22 5.96 -3.10 -7.14
N ILE A 23 6.41 -2.44 -8.21
CA ILE A 23 6.12 -2.84 -9.60
C ILE A 23 6.67 -4.24 -9.87
N CYS A 24 7.96 -4.46 -9.60
CA CYS A 24 8.63 -5.73 -9.87
C CYS A 24 8.04 -6.91 -9.09
N SER A 25 7.39 -6.66 -7.95
CA SER A 25 6.77 -7.72 -7.15
C SER A 25 5.55 -8.37 -7.81
N ILE A 26 4.78 -7.63 -8.62
CA ILE A 26 3.58 -8.15 -9.29
C ILE A 26 3.75 -8.26 -10.82
N LEU A 27 4.73 -7.57 -11.41
CA LEU A 27 5.02 -7.60 -12.85
C LEU A 27 5.14 -9.02 -13.46
N PRO A 28 5.66 -10.05 -12.76
CA PRO A 28 5.73 -11.41 -13.29
C PRO A 28 4.38 -11.99 -13.70
N ILE A 29 3.28 -11.59 -13.04
CA ILE A 29 1.92 -12.10 -13.30
C ILE A 29 1.05 -11.12 -14.09
N CYS A 30 1.62 -10.02 -14.58
CA CYS A 30 0.95 -9.06 -15.45
C CYS A 30 1.31 -9.30 -16.92
N ASP A 31 0.36 -9.06 -17.82
CA ASP A 31 0.57 -9.00 -19.27
C ASP A 31 0.98 -7.60 -19.73
N GLU A 32 0.47 -6.57 -19.04
CA GLU A 32 0.85 -5.16 -19.20
C GLU A 32 0.89 -4.47 -17.83
N PHE A 33 1.56 -3.32 -17.75
CA PHE A 33 1.63 -2.54 -16.53
C PHE A 33 1.58 -1.04 -16.83
N VAL A 34 0.62 -0.32 -16.27
CA VAL A 34 0.48 1.14 -16.47
C VAL A 34 0.98 1.92 -15.27
N VAL A 35 1.90 2.86 -15.48
CA VAL A 35 2.42 3.74 -14.42
C VAL A 35 2.05 5.19 -14.75
N ALA A 36 1.19 5.79 -13.92
CA ALA A 36 0.94 7.24 -13.96
C ALA A 36 2.06 7.98 -13.21
N VAL A 37 2.99 8.57 -13.96
CA VAL A 37 4.10 9.35 -13.42
C VAL A 37 3.72 10.82 -13.37
N GLY A 38 3.46 11.32 -12.17
CA GLY A 38 3.20 12.73 -11.94
C GLY A 38 4.46 13.56 -12.17
N TYR A 39 4.29 14.80 -12.63
CA TYR A 39 5.38 15.77 -12.76
C TYR A 39 6.24 15.80 -11.48
N SER A 40 7.47 15.36 -11.62
CA SER A 40 8.42 15.14 -10.54
C SER A 40 9.65 16.02 -10.75
N GLU A 41 10.20 16.52 -9.65
CA GLU A 41 11.40 17.36 -9.64
C GLU A 41 12.66 16.54 -9.35
N ASP A 42 12.60 15.23 -9.56
CA ASP A 42 13.65 14.26 -9.31
C ASP A 42 13.68 13.21 -10.42
N GLY A 43 14.56 12.20 -10.26
CA GLY A 43 14.73 11.12 -11.22
C GLY A 43 13.58 10.11 -11.30
N THR A 44 12.37 10.38 -10.77
CA THR A 44 11.27 9.40 -10.70
C THR A 44 10.94 8.78 -12.06
N ARG A 45 10.82 9.59 -13.12
CA ARG A 45 10.48 9.06 -14.45
C ARG A 45 11.55 8.10 -14.95
N LYS A 46 12.81 8.49 -14.84
CA LYS A 46 13.96 7.68 -15.22
C LYS A 46 14.05 6.39 -14.40
N LEU A 47 13.74 6.46 -13.10
CA LEU A 47 13.67 5.31 -12.21
C LEU A 47 12.67 4.24 -12.71
N ILE A 48 11.54 4.64 -13.27
CA ILE A 48 10.55 3.70 -13.86
C ILE A 48 11.03 3.17 -15.21
N GLU A 49 11.66 4.00 -16.04
CA GLU A 49 12.25 3.55 -17.31
C GLU A 49 13.35 2.50 -17.11
N ASP A 50 14.15 2.65 -16.05
CA ASP A 50 15.26 1.76 -15.73
C ASP A 50 14.80 0.37 -15.24
N ILE A 51 13.50 0.14 -15.02
CA ILE A 51 12.94 -1.20 -14.82
C ILE A 51 13.05 -2.04 -16.11
N ASP A 52 13.12 -1.39 -17.27
CA ASP A 52 13.40 -1.99 -18.59
C ASP A 52 12.54 -3.22 -18.91
N SER A 53 11.22 -3.06 -18.79
CA SER A 53 10.26 -4.11 -19.15
C SER A 53 9.34 -3.65 -20.28
N PRO A 54 9.19 -4.45 -21.35
CA PRO A 54 8.30 -4.11 -22.46
C PRO A 54 6.81 -4.10 -22.06
N LYS A 55 6.49 -4.65 -20.88
CA LYS A 55 5.13 -4.64 -20.32
C LYS A 55 4.76 -3.26 -19.76
N ILE A 56 5.74 -2.43 -19.40
CA ILE A 56 5.51 -1.16 -18.70
C ILE A 56 5.18 -0.06 -19.70
N LYS A 57 4.03 0.58 -19.50
CA LYS A 57 3.58 1.78 -20.18
C LYS A 57 3.55 2.94 -19.19
N ILE A 58 4.39 3.93 -19.43
CA ILE A 58 4.42 5.17 -18.64
C ILE A 58 3.42 6.15 -19.26
N ILE A 59 2.60 6.77 -18.42
CA ILE A 59 1.80 7.94 -18.77
C ILE A 59 2.24 9.11 -17.89
N ASP A 60 2.58 10.24 -18.51
CA ASP A 60 2.96 11.45 -17.78
C ASP A 60 1.70 12.21 -17.34
N THR A 61 1.61 12.58 -16.07
CA THR A 61 0.45 13.28 -15.50
C THR A 61 0.85 14.55 -14.77
N VAL A 62 -0.11 15.47 -14.64
CA VAL A 62 0.00 16.64 -13.76
C VAL A 62 -1.05 16.50 -12.67
N TRP A 63 -0.61 16.61 -11.42
CA TRP A 63 -1.46 16.50 -10.25
C TRP A 63 -2.21 17.81 -10.03
N GLU A 64 -3.51 17.73 -9.82
CA GLU A 64 -4.33 18.90 -9.52
C GLU A 64 -4.07 19.37 -8.09
N GLU A 65 -3.41 20.50 -7.94
CA GLU A 65 -2.97 21.00 -6.62
C GLU A 65 -4.12 21.43 -5.72
N SER A 66 -5.28 21.75 -6.29
CA SER A 66 -6.51 22.06 -5.55
C SER A 66 -7.11 20.83 -4.84
N LEU A 67 -6.71 19.60 -5.19
CA LEU A 67 -7.25 18.35 -4.66
C LEU A 67 -6.39 17.71 -3.54
N ARG A 68 -5.56 18.51 -2.87
CA ARG A 68 -4.67 18.01 -1.80
C ARG A 68 -5.42 17.53 -0.55
N GLU A 69 -6.61 18.08 -0.28
CA GLU A 69 -7.39 17.71 0.90
C GLU A 69 -7.86 16.23 0.84
N GLY A 70 -7.68 15.52 1.95
CA GLY A 70 -8.19 14.15 2.13
C GLY A 70 -7.60 13.08 1.19
N GLY A 71 -6.51 13.37 0.48
CA GLY A 71 -5.88 12.41 -0.45
C GLY A 71 -6.65 12.22 -1.76
N ALA A 72 -7.59 13.11 -2.12
CA ALA A 72 -8.39 13.02 -3.33
C ALA A 72 -7.52 12.97 -4.61
N VAL A 73 -6.40 13.69 -4.62
CA VAL A 73 -5.41 13.63 -5.71
C VAL A 73 -4.90 12.20 -5.96
N PHE A 74 -4.69 11.38 -4.92
CA PHE A 74 -4.23 9.99 -5.10
C PHE A 74 -5.28 9.14 -5.81
N ALA A 75 -6.56 9.30 -5.48
CA ALA A 75 -7.62 8.60 -6.19
C ALA A 75 -7.70 9.01 -7.66
N VAL A 76 -7.56 10.30 -7.96
CA VAL A 76 -7.54 10.81 -9.35
C VAL A 76 -6.39 10.19 -10.14
N GLU A 77 -5.18 10.17 -9.59
CA GLU A 77 -4.01 9.59 -10.27
C GLU A 77 -4.12 8.07 -10.45
N THR A 78 -4.67 7.38 -9.44
CA THR A 78 -5.03 5.96 -9.56
C THR A 78 -6.01 5.71 -10.71
N ASN A 79 -7.03 6.57 -10.84
CA ASN A 79 -8.04 6.46 -11.89
C ASN A 79 -7.44 6.77 -13.28
N LYS A 80 -6.49 7.71 -13.38
CA LYS A 80 -5.76 7.99 -14.63
C LYS A 80 -4.97 6.77 -15.09
N ALA A 81 -4.27 6.10 -14.17
CA ALA A 81 -3.56 4.85 -14.46
C ALA A 81 -4.53 3.73 -14.88
N PHE A 82 -5.59 3.49 -14.09
CA PHE A 82 -6.61 2.48 -14.37
C PHE A 82 -7.28 2.67 -15.75
N SER A 83 -7.63 3.91 -16.10
CA SER A 83 -8.28 4.22 -17.39
C SER A 83 -7.40 3.91 -18.61
N ASN A 84 -6.08 3.85 -18.42
CA ASN A 84 -5.10 3.60 -19.48
C ASN A 84 -4.72 2.12 -19.65
N ILE A 85 -5.28 1.24 -18.81
CA ILE A 85 -5.21 -0.21 -18.96
C ILE A 85 -6.02 -0.64 -20.18
N SER A 86 -5.52 -1.64 -20.92
CA SER A 86 -6.19 -2.22 -22.08
C SER A 86 -7.58 -2.74 -21.74
N LYS A 87 -8.53 -2.48 -22.64
CA LYS A 87 -9.95 -2.80 -22.43
C LYS A 87 -10.25 -4.30 -22.45
N ASP A 88 -9.35 -5.11 -23.00
CA ASP A 88 -9.43 -6.57 -23.09
C ASP A 88 -8.78 -7.27 -21.87
N ALA A 89 -8.25 -6.55 -20.88
CA ALA A 89 -7.81 -7.17 -19.64
C ALA A 89 -9.02 -7.67 -18.83
N ASP A 90 -8.86 -8.81 -18.16
CA ASP A 90 -9.88 -9.40 -17.28
C ASP A 90 -9.79 -8.80 -15.87
N TRP A 91 -8.55 -8.68 -15.38
CA TRP A 91 -8.21 -8.24 -14.03
C TRP A 91 -7.25 -7.05 -14.07
N ALA A 92 -7.45 -6.11 -13.15
CA ALA A 92 -6.55 -5.00 -12.92
C ALA A 92 -5.96 -5.11 -11.51
N PHE A 93 -4.63 -5.22 -11.41
CA PHE A 93 -3.89 -5.35 -10.16
C PHE A 93 -3.21 -4.01 -9.80
N TYR A 94 -3.76 -3.35 -8.79
CA TYR A 94 -3.21 -2.13 -8.21
C TYR A 94 -2.13 -2.45 -7.16
N ILE A 95 -1.03 -1.70 -7.15
CA ILE A 95 -0.01 -1.73 -6.09
C ILE A 95 0.45 -0.31 -5.77
N GLN A 96 0.62 0.05 -4.50
CA GLN A 96 1.15 1.36 -4.11
C GLN A 96 2.67 1.38 -4.07
N GLY A 97 3.28 2.56 -4.17
CA GLY A 97 4.74 2.72 -4.25
C GLY A 97 5.52 2.32 -2.98
N ASP A 98 4.83 2.02 -1.89
CA ASP A 98 5.39 1.51 -0.63
C ASP A 98 4.85 0.12 -0.28
N GLU A 99 4.23 -0.58 -1.23
CA GLU A 99 3.70 -1.93 -1.09
C GLU A 99 4.53 -2.95 -1.89
N CYS A 100 4.45 -4.22 -1.51
CA CYS A 100 5.12 -5.29 -2.22
C CYS A 100 4.42 -6.63 -1.96
N VAL A 101 4.34 -7.48 -2.99
CA VAL A 101 3.83 -8.85 -2.87
C VAL A 101 5.00 -9.83 -2.75
N HIS A 102 4.87 -10.83 -1.87
CA HIS A 102 5.89 -11.87 -1.79
C HIS A 102 5.76 -12.81 -2.99
N GLU A 103 6.87 -13.20 -3.62
CA GLU A 103 6.90 -14.13 -4.75
C GLU A 103 6.18 -15.47 -4.48
N ASN A 104 6.13 -15.90 -3.22
CA ASN A 104 5.44 -17.12 -2.80
C ASN A 104 3.90 -16.99 -2.86
N ASP A 105 3.37 -15.77 -2.83
CA ASP A 105 1.94 -15.50 -2.89
C ASP A 105 1.44 -15.41 -4.36
N LEU A 106 2.35 -15.20 -5.33
CA LEU A 106 2.00 -15.03 -6.74
C LEU A 106 1.23 -16.23 -7.33
N PRO A 107 1.61 -17.50 -7.07
CA PRO A 107 0.84 -18.64 -7.57
C PRO A 107 -0.59 -18.68 -7.05
N GLU A 108 -0.81 -18.36 -5.78
CA GLU A 108 -2.14 -18.32 -5.17
C GLU A 108 -2.99 -17.19 -5.75
N ILE A 109 -2.39 -16.01 -5.96
CA ILE A 109 -3.07 -14.87 -6.59
C ILE A 109 -3.52 -15.22 -8.02
N VAL A 110 -2.64 -15.84 -8.81
CA VAL A 110 -2.97 -16.27 -10.18
C VAL A 110 -4.09 -17.30 -10.18
N LYS A 111 -3.99 -18.32 -9.30
CA LYS A 111 -5.01 -19.34 -9.14
C LYS A 111 -6.37 -18.73 -8.78
N GLU A 112 -6.41 -17.81 -7.84
CA GLU A 112 -7.64 -17.14 -7.43
C GLU A 112 -8.21 -16.26 -8.55
N MET A 113 -7.39 -15.56 -9.33
CA MET A 113 -7.89 -14.85 -10.52
C MET A 113 -8.49 -15.80 -11.58
N GLN A 114 -7.91 -16.99 -11.75
CA GLN A 114 -8.38 -18.00 -12.71
C GLN A 114 -9.68 -18.67 -12.25
N ASP A 115 -9.72 -19.16 -11.00
CA ASP A 115 -10.88 -19.85 -10.42
C ASP A 115 -12.13 -18.97 -10.44
N ASN A 116 -11.95 -17.66 -10.25
CA ASN A 116 -13.05 -16.70 -10.23
C ASN A 116 -13.26 -16.02 -11.59
N LEU A 117 -12.50 -16.34 -12.64
CA LEU A 117 -12.53 -15.63 -13.93
C LEU A 117 -13.93 -15.57 -14.55
N HIS A 118 -14.72 -16.63 -14.42
CA HIS A 118 -16.06 -16.72 -14.98
C HIS A 118 -17.18 -16.55 -13.95
N ASP A 119 -16.86 -16.24 -12.69
CA ASP A 119 -17.86 -15.93 -11.67
C ASP A 119 -18.13 -14.42 -11.63
N PRO A 120 -19.29 -13.94 -12.14
CA PRO A 120 -19.62 -12.52 -12.15
C PRO A 120 -19.94 -11.97 -10.74
N ARG A 121 -20.10 -12.84 -9.73
CA ARG A 121 -20.32 -12.41 -8.34
C ARG A 121 -19.03 -11.86 -7.72
N VAL A 122 -17.87 -12.30 -8.23
CA VAL A 122 -16.54 -11.88 -7.77
C VAL A 122 -16.05 -10.70 -8.61
N GLU A 123 -16.15 -9.52 -8.01
CA GLU A 123 -15.80 -8.25 -8.65
C GLU A 123 -14.37 -7.79 -8.31
N GLY A 124 -13.72 -8.45 -7.35
CA GLY A 124 -12.33 -8.19 -6.97
C GLY A 124 -11.80 -9.19 -5.94
N LEU A 125 -10.48 -9.14 -5.71
CA LEU A 125 -9.79 -9.95 -4.71
C LEU A 125 -9.30 -9.06 -3.56
N LEU A 126 -9.56 -9.54 -2.34
CA LEU A 126 -9.24 -8.88 -1.09
C LEU A 126 -8.01 -9.54 -0.47
N PHE A 127 -6.99 -8.73 -0.21
CA PHE A 127 -5.71 -9.18 0.33
C PHE A 127 -5.65 -8.99 1.84
N LYS A 128 -4.75 -9.74 2.49
CA LYS A 128 -4.34 -9.50 3.88
C LYS A 128 -3.15 -8.53 3.90
N TYR A 129 -2.87 -7.90 5.04
CA TYR A 129 -1.81 -6.89 5.16
C TYR A 129 -0.81 -7.21 6.26
N ASN A 130 0.46 -7.00 5.93
CA ASN A 130 1.54 -6.81 6.88
C ASN A 130 1.96 -5.34 6.83
N HIS A 131 1.67 -4.58 7.89
CA HIS A 131 2.12 -3.18 8.00
C HIS A 131 3.45 -3.12 8.71
N PHE A 132 4.54 -2.92 7.98
CA PHE A 132 5.86 -2.75 8.58
C PHE A 132 6.02 -1.34 9.16
N TYR A 133 6.68 -1.23 10.31
CA TYR A 133 6.77 0.02 11.05
C TYR A 133 8.13 0.21 11.72
N GLY A 134 8.75 1.35 11.44
CA GLY A 134 10.06 1.78 11.94
C GLY A 134 11.25 1.00 11.39
N SER A 135 11.19 -0.33 11.35
CA SER A 135 12.15 -1.18 10.63
C SER A 135 11.43 -2.27 9.84
N TYR A 136 12.20 -3.02 9.07
CA TYR A 136 11.73 -4.19 8.33
C TYR A 136 11.41 -5.38 9.27
N ASP A 137 11.86 -5.37 10.51
CA ASP A 137 11.73 -6.52 11.42
C ASP A 137 10.41 -6.56 12.19
N TYR A 138 9.61 -5.48 12.12
CA TYR A 138 8.40 -5.34 12.95
C TYR A 138 7.19 -4.98 12.12
N THR A 139 6.07 -5.63 12.43
CA THR A 139 4.75 -5.28 11.92
C THR A 139 3.90 -4.64 13.01
N ALA A 140 3.12 -3.64 12.63
CA ALA A 140 2.11 -3.02 13.46
C ALA A 140 0.78 -3.78 13.35
N GLU A 141 0.28 -4.25 14.48
CA GLU A 141 -0.97 -5.00 14.56
C GLU A 141 -1.91 -4.37 15.57
N SER A 142 -2.69 -3.38 15.12
CA SER A 142 -3.69 -2.75 15.96
C SER A 142 -4.98 -2.45 15.21
N ARG A 143 -5.97 -1.92 15.93
CA ARG A 143 -7.26 -1.52 15.37
C ARG A 143 -7.17 -0.24 14.53
N ARG A 144 -6.07 0.51 14.62
CA ARG A 144 -5.76 1.68 13.78
C ARG A 144 -5.31 1.27 12.37
N TRP A 145 -4.80 0.06 12.24
CA TRP A 145 -4.30 -0.51 10.99
C TRP A 145 -5.38 -1.38 10.34
N TYR A 146 -5.69 -1.08 9.09
CA TYR A 146 -6.58 -1.93 8.30
C TYR A 146 -5.88 -3.25 8.02
N ARG A 147 -6.55 -4.39 8.19
CA ARG A 147 -5.89 -5.70 7.99
C ARG A 147 -6.06 -6.27 6.59
N ARG A 148 -6.91 -5.64 5.78
CA ARG A 148 -7.35 -6.14 4.48
C ARG A 148 -7.76 -5.00 3.57
N GLU A 149 -7.43 -5.13 2.30
CA GLU A 149 -7.83 -4.15 1.28
C GLU A 149 -7.86 -4.77 -0.11
N ILE A 150 -8.66 -4.16 -0.99
CA ILE A 150 -8.83 -4.60 -2.38
C ILE A 150 -7.62 -4.16 -3.18
N ARG A 151 -6.96 -5.10 -3.86
CA ARG A 151 -5.86 -4.79 -4.78
C ARG A 151 -6.06 -5.32 -6.18
N ILE A 152 -6.97 -6.26 -6.37
CA ILE A 152 -7.38 -6.71 -7.70
C ILE A 152 -8.86 -6.42 -7.90
N VAL A 153 -9.19 -5.83 -9.04
CA VAL A 153 -10.57 -5.53 -9.45
C VAL A 153 -10.81 -6.00 -10.87
N ARG A 154 -12.07 -6.29 -11.21
CA ARG A 154 -12.46 -6.56 -12.61
C ARG A 154 -12.25 -5.31 -13.45
N ARG A 155 -11.55 -5.45 -14.56
CA ARG A 155 -11.26 -4.32 -15.46
C ARG A 155 -12.51 -3.81 -16.19
N ASN A 156 -13.44 -4.69 -16.53
CA ASN A 156 -14.65 -4.35 -17.29
C ASN A 156 -15.76 -3.67 -16.46
N LEU A 157 -15.53 -3.47 -15.15
CA LEU A 157 -16.44 -2.75 -14.27
C LEU A 157 -16.03 -1.28 -14.19
N ASP A 158 -17.00 -0.41 -13.96
CA ASP A 158 -16.78 1.02 -13.72
C ASP A 158 -16.25 1.26 -12.30
N VAL A 159 -14.99 0.90 -12.12
CA VAL A 159 -14.27 0.99 -10.86
C VAL A 159 -13.63 2.36 -10.71
N SER A 160 -13.84 2.97 -9.55
CA SER A 160 -13.14 4.18 -9.13
C SER A 160 -12.42 3.97 -7.81
N SER A 161 -11.22 4.55 -7.73
CA SER A 161 -10.44 4.66 -6.52
C SER A 161 -11.21 5.51 -5.48
N TYR A 162 -11.17 5.09 -4.23
CA TYR A 162 -11.96 5.66 -3.14
C TYR A 162 -11.05 6.23 -2.05
N ARG A 163 -11.30 7.50 -1.66
CA ARG A 163 -10.53 8.28 -0.68
C ARG A 163 -9.07 8.46 -1.12
N ASP A 164 -8.11 8.18 -0.25
CA ASP A 164 -6.66 8.29 -0.42
C ASP A 164 -6.07 7.14 -1.26
N ALA A 165 -6.83 6.67 -2.25
CA ALA A 165 -6.53 5.47 -3.03
C ALA A 165 -6.32 4.19 -2.22
N GLN A 166 -6.86 4.14 -1.00
CA GLN A 166 -6.79 2.95 -0.17
C GLN A 166 -7.52 1.77 -0.81
N GLY A 167 -8.73 1.98 -1.35
CA GLY A 167 -9.52 0.90 -1.96
C GLY A 167 -10.40 1.38 -3.10
N PHE A 168 -11.33 0.54 -3.53
CA PHE A 168 -12.12 0.76 -4.74
C PHE A 168 -13.62 0.71 -4.50
N ARG A 169 -14.38 1.36 -5.39
CA ARG A 169 -15.84 1.29 -5.48
C ARG A 169 -16.29 1.14 -6.92
N ILE A 170 -17.46 0.55 -7.11
CA ILE A 170 -18.13 0.50 -8.41
C ILE A 170 -19.34 1.41 -8.31
N ASN A 171 -19.46 2.44 -9.15
CA ASN A 171 -20.60 3.38 -9.11
C ASN A 171 -20.92 3.90 -7.70
N GLY A 172 -19.88 4.19 -6.90
CA GLY A 172 -20.03 4.65 -5.51
C GLY A 172 -20.46 3.59 -4.48
N ARG A 173 -20.77 2.35 -4.88
CA ARG A 173 -21.07 1.23 -3.97
C ARG A 173 -19.83 0.38 -3.66
N LYS A 174 -19.91 -0.36 -2.55
CA LYS A 174 -18.90 -1.36 -2.17
C LYS A 174 -18.85 -2.50 -3.19
N ILE A 175 -17.65 -3.04 -3.37
CA ILE A 175 -17.34 -4.15 -4.27
C ILE A 175 -17.58 -5.49 -3.56
N ASN A 176 -18.10 -6.48 -4.29
CA ASN A 176 -18.19 -7.87 -3.87
C ASN A 176 -16.85 -8.57 -4.11
N VAL A 177 -16.20 -9.01 -3.05
CA VAL A 177 -14.82 -9.51 -3.11
C VAL A 177 -14.68 -10.89 -2.51
N LYS A 178 -13.72 -11.66 -3.04
CA LYS A 178 -13.25 -12.89 -2.42
C LYS A 178 -11.98 -12.59 -1.61
N LEU A 179 -11.94 -13.03 -0.36
CA LEU A 179 -10.73 -12.98 0.46
C LEU A 179 -9.81 -14.13 0.05
N ILE A 180 -8.56 -13.80 -0.28
CA ILE A 180 -7.56 -14.78 -0.71
C ILE A 180 -6.46 -14.98 0.35
N ASP A 181 -5.69 -16.06 0.23
CA ASP A 181 -4.57 -16.35 1.11
C ASP A 181 -3.25 -15.74 0.61
N ALA A 182 -3.26 -14.42 0.41
CA ALA A 182 -2.11 -13.64 -0.02
C ALA A 182 -2.00 -12.34 0.77
N TYR A 183 -0.77 -11.83 0.90
CA TYR A 183 -0.45 -10.66 1.70
C TYR A 183 0.15 -9.53 0.85
N ILE A 184 -0.29 -8.31 1.15
CA ILE A 184 0.44 -7.09 0.81
C ILE A 184 1.37 -6.76 1.96
N ASN A 185 2.66 -6.63 1.65
CA ASN A 185 3.67 -6.13 2.57
C ASN A 185 3.81 -4.62 2.37
N HIS A 186 3.30 -3.85 3.32
CA HIS A 186 3.24 -2.39 3.23
C HIS A 186 4.33 -1.77 4.12
N TYR A 187 5.28 -1.08 3.49
CA TYR A 187 6.48 -0.49 4.09
C TYR A 187 6.39 1.02 4.32
N GLY A 188 5.19 1.61 4.23
CA GLY A 188 5.01 3.06 4.28
C GLY A 188 5.60 3.73 5.52
N TRP A 189 5.72 3.01 6.63
CA TRP A 189 6.29 3.53 7.89
C TRP A 189 7.68 2.97 8.22
N VAL A 190 8.38 2.35 7.27
CA VAL A 190 9.75 1.87 7.46
C VAL A 190 10.73 2.95 7.03
N ARG A 191 11.25 3.70 8.00
CA ARG A 191 12.26 4.76 7.78
C ARG A 191 13.18 4.86 9.00
N PRO A 192 14.41 5.37 8.83
CA PRO A 192 15.24 5.71 9.97
C PRO A 192 14.53 6.79 10.83
N PRO A 193 14.85 6.89 12.14
CA PRO A 193 14.20 7.84 13.06
C PRO A 193 14.12 9.28 12.52
N HIS A 194 15.21 9.82 11.98
CA HIS A 194 15.23 11.15 11.35
C HIS A 194 14.28 11.24 10.13
N GLY A 195 14.19 10.16 9.35
CA GLY A 195 13.31 10.05 8.18
C GLY A 195 11.83 9.95 8.55
N LEU A 196 11.50 9.39 9.72
CA LEU A 196 10.13 9.38 10.26
C LEU A 196 9.69 10.77 10.74
N VAL A 197 10.57 11.50 11.42
CA VAL A 197 10.30 12.88 11.85
C VAL A 197 10.12 13.79 10.63
N LYS A 198 11.00 13.68 9.62
CA LYS A 198 10.87 14.41 8.35
C LYS A 198 9.59 14.03 7.58
N LYS A 199 9.20 12.74 7.60
CA LYS A 199 7.93 12.31 7.00
C LYS A 199 6.73 12.93 7.73
N GLY A 200 6.75 12.98 9.07
CA GLY A 200 5.73 13.65 9.87
C GLY A 200 5.58 15.11 9.47
N GLN A 201 6.68 15.85 9.38
CA GLN A 201 6.69 17.25 8.93
C GLN A 201 6.23 17.43 7.49
N ASN A 202 6.61 16.53 6.57
CA ASN A 202 6.15 16.56 5.18
C ASN A 202 4.64 16.30 5.09
N PHE A 203 4.09 15.42 5.93
CA PHE A 203 2.66 15.18 6.03
C PHE A 203 1.94 16.41 6.59
N GLU A 204 2.46 17.02 7.66
CA GLU A 204 1.91 18.24 8.23
C GLU A 204 1.93 19.41 7.24
N THR A 205 3.04 19.63 6.53
CA THR A 205 3.14 20.70 5.50
C THR A 205 2.28 20.42 4.27
N PHE A 206 2.04 19.16 3.92
CA PHE A 206 1.13 18.82 2.82
C PHE A 206 -0.33 19.19 3.15
N TYR A 207 -0.77 19.02 4.40
CA TYR A 207 -2.14 19.30 4.84
C TYR A 207 -2.33 20.67 5.49
N ASN A 208 -1.25 21.35 5.90
CA ASN A 208 -1.28 22.66 6.54
C ASN A 208 -0.26 23.62 5.89
N PRO A 209 -0.71 24.65 5.14
CA PRO A 209 0.16 25.63 4.50
C PRO A 209 1.03 26.43 5.47
N ASP A 210 0.60 26.56 6.74
CA ASP A 210 1.30 27.33 7.77
C ASP A 210 2.28 26.48 8.60
N ALA A 211 2.47 25.21 8.24
CA ALA A 211 3.36 24.32 8.97
C ALA A 211 4.83 24.74 8.81
N VAL A 212 5.50 24.93 9.96
CA VAL A 212 6.91 25.31 10.00
C VAL A 212 7.80 24.09 9.81
N VAL A 213 8.58 24.07 8.72
CA VAL A 213 9.62 23.05 8.51
C VAL A 213 10.77 23.33 9.47
N GLN A 214 11.02 22.41 10.40
CA GLN A 214 12.19 22.48 11.29
C GLN A 214 13.27 21.53 10.80
N GLU A 215 14.54 21.93 10.91
CA GLU A 215 15.67 21.07 10.60
C GLU A 215 15.70 19.87 11.57
N VAL A 216 15.57 18.66 11.03
CA VAL A 216 15.56 17.42 11.83
C VAL A 216 17.00 16.92 11.96
N PRO A 217 17.61 16.94 13.16
CA PRO A 217 18.95 16.41 13.33
C PRO A 217 19.00 14.91 13.06
N VAL A 218 20.13 14.42 12.56
CA VAL A 218 20.35 12.99 12.26
C VAL A 218 20.16 12.12 13.52
N THR A 219 20.35 12.71 14.71
CA THR A 219 20.17 12.09 16.02
C THR A 219 18.72 12.09 16.54
N ALA A 220 17.76 12.65 15.79
CA ALA A 220 16.37 12.73 16.22
C ALA A 220 15.79 11.34 16.53
N SER A 221 15.27 11.16 17.73
CA SER A 221 14.50 9.97 18.11
C SER A 221 13.04 10.15 17.72
N PHE A 222 12.41 9.11 17.18
CA PHE A 222 10.99 9.10 16.89
C PHE A 222 10.21 8.40 18.01
N ASP A 223 9.07 8.98 18.42
CA ASP A 223 8.15 8.31 19.36
C ASP A 223 7.29 7.30 18.59
N TYR A 224 7.55 6.02 18.83
CA TYR A 224 6.83 4.91 18.20
C TYR A 224 5.47 4.61 18.84
N GLY A 225 5.03 5.37 19.85
CA GLY A 225 3.73 5.19 20.52
C GLY A 225 2.52 5.23 19.58
N ASN A 226 2.66 5.82 18.39
CA ASN A 226 1.63 5.85 17.35
C ASN A 226 1.38 4.49 16.67
N ALA A 227 2.34 3.56 16.74
CA ALA A 227 2.24 2.21 16.17
C ALA A 227 1.24 1.31 16.93
N ASP A 228 0.91 1.68 18.17
CA ASP A 228 0.04 0.95 19.09
C ASP A 228 0.65 -0.41 19.51
N VAL A 229 0.62 -1.45 18.69
CA VAL A 229 1.23 -2.76 19.03
C VAL A 229 2.18 -3.18 17.92
N LEU A 230 3.44 -3.39 18.26
CA LEU A 230 4.45 -3.93 17.35
C LEU A 230 4.74 -5.40 17.66
N LYS A 231 4.88 -6.21 16.61
CA LYS A 231 5.27 -7.62 16.70
C LYS A 231 6.45 -7.89 15.79
N HIS A 232 7.32 -8.81 16.19
CA HIS A 232 8.36 -9.31 15.30
C HIS A 232 7.73 -10.01 14.09
N PHE A 233 8.17 -9.59 12.90
CA PHE A 233 7.89 -10.32 11.69
C PHE A 233 8.70 -11.61 11.68
N LYS A 234 8.02 -12.74 11.46
CA LYS A 234 8.63 -14.08 11.48
C LYS A 234 8.79 -14.69 10.07
N GLY A 235 8.30 -13.99 9.05
CA GLY A 235 8.40 -14.43 7.67
C GLY A 235 9.68 -13.94 6.99
N THR A 236 9.73 -14.11 5.69
CA THR A 236 10.74 -13.54 4.80
C THR A 236 10.19 -12.32 4.07
N HIS A 237 11.08 -11.38 3.74
CA HIS A 237 10.71 -10.29 2.85
C HIS A 237 10.79 -10.74 1.39
N PRO A 238 9.98 -10.13 0.50
CA PRO A 238 10.04 -10.41 -0.92
C PRO A 238 11.46 -10.22 -1.47
N ALA A 239 11.88 -11.08 -2.41
CA ALA A 239 13.24 -11.03 -2.98
C ALA A 239 13.61 -9.65 -3.52
N VAL A 240 12.65 -8.97 -4.18
CA VAL A 240 12.83 -7.61 -4.73
C VAL A 240 13.19 -6.56 -3.67
N MET A 241 12.81 -6.76 -2.40
CA MET A 241 13.10 -5.84 -1.30
C MET A 241 14.47 -6.08 -0.66
N GLN A 242 15.12 -7.23 -0.88
CA GLN A 242 16.31 -7.60 -0.12
C GLN A 242 17.46 -6.61 -0.27
N ASN A 243 17.69 -6.07 -1.48
CA ASN A 243 18.75 -5.08 -1.70
C ASN A 243 18.53 -3.80 -0.89
N ARG A 244 17.27 -3.35 -0.77
CA ARG A 244 16.90 -2.17 0.01
C ARG A 244 17.04 -2.44 1.51
N ILE A 245 16.63 -3.63 1.97
CA ILE A 245 16.75 -4.06 3.36
C ILE A 245 18.22 -4.20 3.76
N ALA A 246 19.07 -4.79 2.91
CA ALA A 246 20.50 -4.96 3.17
C ALA A 246 21.25 -3.62 3.26
N LYS A 247 20.79 -2.61 2.51
CA LYS A 247 21.30 -1.22 2.61
C LYS A 247 20.78 -0.51 3.85
N ALA A 248 19.71 -0.98 4.48
CA ALA A 248 19.17 -0.40 5.69
C ALA A 248 20.09 -0.70 6.88
N ASN A 249 20.68 0.35 7.41
CA ASN A 249 21.71 0.31 8.43
C ASN A 249 21.23 0.89 9.78
N TRP A 250 19.91 0.99 9.98
CA TRP A 250 19.34 1.37 11.26
C TRP A 250 18.64 0.19 11.93
N LYS A 251 18.87 0.05 13.23
CA LYS A 251 18.11 -0.81 14.12
C LYS A 251 17.47 0.06 15.18
N PHE A 252 16.36 -0.41 15.72
CA PHE A 252 15.81 0.21 16.92
C PHE A 252 16.83 0.17 18.06
N SER A 253 17.04 1.30 18.72
CA SER A 253 17.88 1.39 19.93
C SER A 253 17.20 0.77 21.16
N ILE A 254 15.87 0.64 21.13
CA ILE A 254 15.04 0.04 22.18
C ILE A 254 14.07 -0.93 21.52
N ASP A 255 13.91 -2.13 22.08
CA ASP A 255 12.93 -3.11 21.62
C ASP A 255 11.52 -2.51 21.62
N PRO A 256 10.96 -2.20 20.43
CA PRO A 256 9.74 -1.41 20.34
C PRO A 256 8.50 -2.25 20.69
N THR A 257 8.64 -3.58 20.83
CA THR A 257 7.57 -4.47 21.32
C THR A 257 7.29 -4.30 22.81
N LYS A 258 8.22 -3.68 23.55
CA LYS A 258 8.12 -3.41 24.99
C LYS A 258 7.61 -2.01 25.31
N ALA A 259 7.30 -1.19 24.30
CA ALA A 259 6.70 0.12 24.51
C ALA A 259 5.38 -0.02 25.28
N LYS A 260 5.14 0.85 26.26
CA LYS A 260 3.95 0.78 27.11
C LYS A 260 2.72 1.24 26.32
N ASN A 261 1.76 0.33 26.14
CA ASN A 261 0.46 0.69 25.59
C ASN A 261 -0.43 1.31 26.66
N ASN A 262 -0.71 2.61 26.53
CA ASN A 262 -1.72 3.31 27.31
C ASN A 262 -3.14 3.04 26.77
N ASP A 263 -3.45 1.77 26.49
CA ASP A 263 -4.75 1.37 25.97
C ASP A 263 -5.85 1.56 27.00
N SER A 264 -6.88 2.31 26.60
CA SER A 264 -8.11 2.43 27.38
C SER A 264 -8.74 1.05 27.63
N PHE A 265 -9.51 0.93 28.72
CA PHE A 265 -10.26 -0.30 29.04
C PHE A 265 -11.11 -0.79 27.85
N ARG A 266 -11.71 0.14 27.10
CA ARG A 266 -12.47 -0.15 25.89
C ARG A 266 -11.63 -0.85 24.82
N ILE A 267 -10.40 -0.40 24.56
CA ILE A 267 -9.51 -1.02 23.59
C ILE A 267 -9.13 -2.43 24.04
N LYS A 268 -8.77 -2.61 25.32
CA LYS A 268 -8.45 -3.92 25.89
C LYS A 268 -9.60 -4.92 25.77
N LEU A 269 -10.84 -4.49 26.03
CA LEU A 269 -12.03 -5.31 25.84
C LEU A 269 -12.22 -5.72 24.37
N LEU A 270 -12.11 -4.76 23.44
CA LEU A 270 -12.24 -5.02 22.01
C LEU A 270 -11.14 -5.96 21.49
N LEU A 271 -9.92 -5.88 22.02
CA LEU A 271 -8.82 -6.80 21.72
C LEU A 271 -9.12 -8.21 22.24
N LYS A 272 -9.66 -8.35 23.45
CA LYS A 272 -10.10 -9.65 23.99
C LYS A 272 -11.21 -10.28 23.14
N VAL A 273 -12.22 -9.50 22.75
CA VAL A 273 -13.28 -9.96 21.84
C VAL A 273 -12.68 -10.45 20.53
N TYR A 274 -11.74 -9.70 19.96
CA TYR A 274 -11.05 -10.10 18.74
C TYR A 274 -10.25 -11.40 18.91
N ALA A 275 -9.50 -11.55 20.01
CA ALA A 275 -8.72 -12.75 20.29
C ALA A 275 -9.59 -14.01 20.41
N LEU A 276 -10.81 -13.88 20.94
CA LEU A 276 -11.75 -15.00 21.11
C LEU A 276 -12.56 -15.32 19.86
N THR A 277 -12.91 -14.31 19.06
CA THR A 277 -13.91 -14.47 17.98
C THR A 277 -13.34 -14.26 16.58
N GLY A 278 -12.15 -13.67 16.44
CA GLY A 278 -11.62 -13.18 15.17
C GLY A 278 -12.34 -11.95 14.61
N ILE A 279 -13.34 -11.41 15.32
CA ILE A 279 -14.19 -10.30 14.89
C ILE A 279 -13.69 -8.98 15.48
N ARG A 280 -13.40 -8.00 14.61
CA ARG A 280 -13.15 -6.61 15.01
C ARG A 280 -14.47 -5.82 14.95
N VAL A 281 -15.16 -5.70 16.08
CA VAL A 281 -16.44 -4.96 16.17
C VAL A 281 -16.26 -3.50 15.75
N GLY A 282 -17.04 -2.99 14.79
CA GLY A 282 -16.91 -1.61 14.30
C GLY A 282 -15.71 -1.34 13.39
N GLU A 283 -15.06 -2.39 12.87
CA GLU A 283 -14.02 -2.27 11.84
C GLU A 283 -14.59 -1.63 10.57
N TYR A 284 -13.92 -0.60 10.08
CA TYR A 284 -14.24 -0.02 8.77
C TYR A 284 -13.96 -1.04 7.67
N LYS A 285 -14.94 -1.22 6.76
CA LYS A 285 -14.84 -2.12 5.61
C LYS A 285 -15.41 -1.45 4.37
N ASN A 286 -14.57 -1.25 3.36
CA ASN A 286 -15.00 -0.68 2.07
C ASN A 286 -15.45 -1.75 1.05
N TYR A 287 -15.79 -2.96 1.51
CA TYR A 287 -16.12 -4.11 0.65
C TYR A 287 -17.21 -5.00 1.26
N LYS A 288 -17.74 -5.92 0.45
CA LYS A 288 -18.62 -7.03 0.87
C LYS A 288 -17.93 -8.35 0.54
N ILE A 289 -17.63 -9.16 1.55
CA ILE A 289 -17.05 -10.49 1.32
C ILE A 289 -18.17 -11.43 0.88
N ILE A 290 -17.99 -12.09 -0.25
CA ILE A 290 -18.86 -13.17 -0.71
C ILE A 290 -18.27 -14.53 -0.32
N LYS A 291 -19.14 -15.51 -0.08
CA LYS A 291 -18.77 -16.88 0.26
C LYS A 291 -18.78 -17.76 -0.98
#